data_AF-A0A841FRA0-F1
#
_entry.id   AF-A0A841FRA0-F1
#
_cell.length_a   1.000
_cell.length_b   1.000
_cell.length_c   1.000
_cell.angle_alpha   90.00
_cell.angle_beta   90.00
_cell.angle_gamma   90.00
#
_symmetry.space_group_name_H-M   'P 1'
#
loop_
_entity.id
_entity.type
_entity.pdbx_description
1 polymer ?
#
loop_
_entity_poly.entity_id
_entity_poly.type
_entity_poly.pdbx_seq_one_letter_code
_entity_poly.pdbx_strand_id
1 'polypeptide(L)'
;MAMGMEAEIRRRVTDDDETVLAGDTRLLSHPWFRLVSDKMSAADGQYSNMEFVLKRFDQKTPAQAGALASLNERLDAMESVWTQLYATTGTLRVVVPPTQGAHTLMYYNVPAYGDTEDLLVAECPDDDDEGEMYVHYTVGFTPLEWHRMLTGISGVVVDDDEVSRAKTHLTNGLAVAATITDGLTDEIRALEDQPHAASLVREELVGHLALLYMHTVVWVERTLEKQLEELEDADDRDEDKIEAVNQQLPFGRGQVKNKIAALPRATLSQLYGVLSESAQAVLAAESETVLDAFAAKLEAAHGLDLPEKYILDSPADGSAALDEYIGAGLGNGRRISQKVLFGGMKEVGVDTSIDGLNLIPFEFRGLFTPGVDWAGLKRDARKVMEWSRNPMLEALE
;
A
#
# COMPACT_ATOMS: atom_id res chain seq x y z
N MET A 1 -0.25 -14.79 4.45
CA MET A 1 0.68 -13.93 3.70
C MET A 1 1.68 -13.47 4.69
N ALA A 2 2.96 -13.54 4.38
CA ALA A 2 3.92 -13.11 5.35
C ALA A 2 4.69 -11.89 4.85
N MET A 3 5.32 -11.88 3.67
CA MET A 3 5.98 -10.66 3.14
C MET A 3 6.16 -10.69 1.61
N GLY A 4 6.16 -9.51 1.00
CA GLY A 4 6.51 -9.19 -0.38
C GLY A 4 7.05 -7.76 -0.47
N MET A 5 7.58 -7.39 -1.62
CA MET A 5 8.23 -6.09 -1.84
C MET A 5 8.22 -5.75 -3.33
N GLU A 6 8.07 -4.48 -3.64
CA GLU A 6 8.23 -3.91 -4.97
C GLU A 6 9.35 -2.86 -4.86
N ALA A 7 10.38 -2.94 -5.71
CA ALA A 7 11.48 -2.00 -5.75
C ALA A 7 11.64 -1.48 -7.17
N GLU A 8 11.18 -0.25 -7.40
CA GLU A 8 11.32 0.46 -8.66
C GLU A 8 12.75 0.98 -8.78
N ILE A 9 13.39 0.71 -9.91
CA ILE A 9 14.74 1.18 -10.23
C ILE A 9 14.66 2.13 -11.42
N ARG A 10 15.40 3.25 -11.33
CA ARG A 10 15.51 4.20 -12.44
C ARG A 10 16.48 3.70 -13.48
N ARG A 11 15.97 2.86 -14.38
CA ARG A 11 16.72 2.30 -15.49
C ARG A 11 15.77 2.03 -16.64
N ARG A 12 16.03 2.66 -17.79
CA ARG A 12 15.14 2.59 -18.95
C ARG A 12 15.19 1.19 -19.55
N VAL A 13 14.02 0.71 -19.97
CA VAL A 13 13.85 -0.49 -20.79
C VAL A 13 12.94 -0.20 -21.99
N THR A 14 13.27 -0.74 -23.15
CA THR A 14 12.48 -0.66 -24.39
C THR A 14 12.49 -2.00 -25.11
N ASP A 15 11.63 -2.15 -26.12
CA ASP A 15 11.81 -3.21 -27.12
C ASP A 15 12.98 -2.90 -28.08
N ASP A 16 13.16 -3.74 -29.10
CA ASP A 16 14.23 -3.68 -30.10
C ASP A 16 14.08 -2.52 -31.07
N ASP A 17 12.86 -2.00 -31.21
CA ASP A 17 12.52 -0.79 -31.96
C ASP A 17 12.61 0.49 -31.08
N GLU A 18 13.18 0.40 -29.88
CA GLU A 18 13.28 1.48 -28.87
C GLU A 18 11.91 2.02 -28.39
N THR A 19 10.85 1.23 -28.56
CA THR A 19 9.49 1.60 -28.15
C THR A 19 9.28 1.36 -26.66
N VAL A 20 8.49 2.25 -26.06
CA VAL A 20 8.07 2.19 -24.65
C VAL A 20 7.22 0.94 -24.42
N LEU A 21 7.58 0.15 -23.42
CA LEU A 21 6.84 -1.04 -23.04
C LEU A 21 5.56 -0.68 -22.28
N ALA A 22 4.55 -1.54 -22.37
CA ALA A 22 3.40 -1.46 -21.48
C ALA A 22 3.84 -1.67 -20.02
N GLY A 23 3.15 -1.05 -19.06
CA GLY A 23 3.36 -1.36 -17.63
C GLY A 23 3.06 -2.83 -17.33
N ASP A 24 3.68 -3.35 -16.28
CA ASP A 24 3.63 -4.76 -15.86
C ASP A 24 4.14 -5.78 -16.90
N THR A 25 4.85 -5.35 -17.95
CA THR A 25 5.43 -6.31 -18.92
C THR A 25 6.51 -7.12 -18.24
N ARG A 26 6.36 -8.44 -18.23
CA ARG A 26 7.31 -9.33 -17.56
C ARG A 26 8.61 -9.43 -18.36
N LEU A 27 9.67 -8.85 -17.82
CA LEU A 27 11.01 -8.89 -18.41
C LEU A 27 11.75 -10.15 -17.96
N LEU A 28 11.69 -10.49 -16.66
CA LEU A 28 12.36 -11.68 -16.12
C LEU A 28 11.52 -12.30 -14.99
N SER A 29 11.51 -13.63 -14.87
CA SER A 29 10.90 -14.32 -13.72
C SER A 29 11.90 -15.25 -13.04
N HIS A 30 12.59 -14.75 -12.03
CA HIS A 30 13.40 -15.53 -11.09
C HIS A 30 12.52 -16.35 -10.12
N PRO A 31 13.00 -17.43 -9.47
CA PRO A 31 12.22 -18.16 -8.46
C PRO A 31 11.84 -17.33 -7.24
N TRP A 32 12.58 -16.26 -6.96
CA TRP A 32 12.33 -15.37 -5.83
C TRP A 32 11.69 -14.02 -6.20
N PHE A 33 11.77 -13.57 -7.44
CA PHE A 33 11.24 -12.27 -7.84
C PHE A 33 10.85 -12.25 -9.32
N ARG A 34 10.22 -11.18 -9.76
CA ARG A 34 10.05 -10.84 -11.17
C ARG A 34 10.69 -9.49 -11.41
N LEU A 35 11.20 -9.28 -12.61
CA LEU A 35 11.52 -7.96 -13.12
C LEU A 35 10.43 -7.63 -14.13
N VAL A 36 9.75 -6.51 -13.94
CA VAL A 36 8.70 -6.01 -14.84
C VAL A 36 9.06 -4.61 -15.31
N SER A 37 8.46 -4.16 -16.42
CA SER A 37 8.49 -2.75 -16.78
C SER A 37 7.41 -1.99 -16.01
N ASP A 38 7.70 -0.75 -15.66
CA ASP A 38 6.69 0.21 -15.23
C ASP A 38 6.74 1.46 -16.10
N LYS A 39 5.59 2.04 -16.42
CA LYS A 39 5.50 3.13 -17.38
C LYS A 39 5.55 4.47 -16.68
N MET A 40 6.55 5.27 -17.03
CA MET A 40 6.80 6.59 -16.47
C MET A 40 6.57 7.69 -17.50
N SER A 41 6.24 8.88 -16.99
CA SER A 41 6.17 10.11 -17.78
C SER A 41 7.29 11.05 -17.32
N ALA A 42 8.06 11.57 -18.26
CA ALA A 42 9.08 12.59 -18.07
C ALA A 42 8.77 13.82 -18.93
N ALA A 43 9.57 14.88 -18.78
CA ALA A 43 9.41 16.12 -19.54
C ALA A 43 9.58 15.95 -21.05
N ASP A 44 10.37 14.96 -21.49
CA ASP A 44 10.70 14.67 -22.88
C ASP A 44 9.83 13.57 -23.51
N GLY A 45 8.95 12.93 -22.74
CA GLY A 45 8.04 11.92 -23.23
C GLY A 45 7.73 10.83 -22.20
N GLN A 46 7.32 9.67 -22.70
CA GLN A 46 7.10 8.48 -21.87
C GLN A 46 8.29 7.54 -22.03
N TYR A 47 8.61 6.84 -20.96
CA TYR A 47 9.61 5.77 -20.96
C TYR A 47 9.15 4.65 -20.02
N SER A 48 9.81 3.49 -20.09
CA SER A 48 9.57 2.42 -19.14
C SER A 48 10.77 2.27 -18.22
N ASN A 49 10.54 2.36 -16.91
CA ASN A 49 11.48 1.92 -15.89
C ASN A 49 11.33 0.42 -15.64
N MET A 50 12.18 -0.11 -14.75
CA MET A 50 12.10 -1.49 -14.30
C MET A 50 11.71 -1.55 -12.83
N GLU A 51 10.94 -2.57 -12.47
CA GLU A 51 10.53 -2.82 -11.10
C GLU A 51 10.82 -4.28 -10.73
N PHE A 52 11.51 -4.47 -9.61
CA PHE A 52 11.63 -5.78 -8.99
C PHE A 52 10.41 -6.07 -8.13
N VAL A 53 9.66 -7.11 -8.49
CA VAL A 53 8.54 -7.62 -7.70
C VAL A 53 8.98 -8.89 -6.97
N LEU A 54 9.30 -8.75 -5.68
CA LEU A 54 9.63 -9.88 -4.82
C LEU A 54 8.43 -10.81 -4.68
N LYS A 55 8.64 -12.09 -5.01
CA LYS A 55 7.59 -13.11 -4.83
C LYS A 55 7.35 -13.31 -3.35
N ARG A 56 6.07 -13.46 -3.01
CA ARG A 56 5.61 -13.69 -1.65
C ARG A 56 6.33 -14.88 -1.02
N PHE A 57 6.74 -14.74 0.23
CA PHE A 57 7.30 -15.82 1.02
C PHE A 57 6.74 -15.82 2.44
N ASP A 58 6.92 -16.93 3.16
CA ASP A 58 6.51 -17.09 4.55
C ASP A 58 7.62 -16.63 5.52
N GLN A 59 7.40 -15.49 6.16
CA GLN A 59 8.17 -14.91 7.25
C GLN A 59 7.51 -15.12 8.62
N LYS A 60 6.42 -15.87 8.77
CA LYS A 60 5.77 -16.09 10.08
C LYS A 60 6.11 -17.46 10.65
N THR A 61 6.09 -18.52 9.83
CA THR A 61 6.32 -19.91 10.30
C THR A 61 7.77 -20.19 10.70
N PRO A 62 8.80 -19.78 9.92
CA PRO A 62 10.18 -20.01 10.34
C PRO A 62 10.54 -19.22 11.60
N ALA A 63 11.55 -19.68 12.33
CA ALA A 63 12.19 -18.84 13.35
C ALA A 63 12.77 -17.56 12.70
N GLN A 64 12.90 -16.46 13.47
CA GLN A 64 13.35 -15.17 12.93
C GLN A 64 14.67 -15.27 12.15
N ALA A 65 15.65 -16.03 12.64
CA ALA A 65 16.91 -16.25 11.93
C ALA A 65 16.72 -16.94 10.56
N GLY A 66 15.78 -17.89 10.47
CA GLY A 66 15.43 -18.55 9.21
C GLY A 66 14.69 -17.63 8.25
N ALA A 67 13.79 -16.79 8.76
CA ALA A 67 13.12 -15.76 7.96
C ALA A 67 14.12 -14.72 7.43
N LEU A 68 15.05 -14.24 8.26
CA LEU A 68 16.11 -13.30 7.87
C LEU A 68 17.03 -13.90 6.80
N ALA A 69 17.45 -15.15 6.98
CA ALA A 69 18.28 -15.85 5.99
C ALA A 69 17.55 -15.98 4.64
N SER A 70 16.27 -16.36 4.68
CA SER A 70 15.40 -16.46 3.50
C SER A 70 15.20 -15.11 2.81
N LEU A 71 15.02 -14.01 3.57
CA LEU A 71 14.94 -12.66 3.02
C LEU A 71 16.26 -12.25 2.35
N ASN A 72 17.39 -12.42 3.04
CA ASN A 72 18.71 -12.06 2.53
C ASN A 72 19.04 -12.79 1.22
N GLU A 73 18.79 -14.10 1.15
CA GLU A 73 18.98 -14.89 -0.08
C GLU A 73 18.22 -14.28 -1.28
N ARG A 74 16.99 -13.80 -1.05
CA ARG A 74 16.16 -13.19 -2.11
C ARG A 74 16.70 -11.84 -2.53
N LEU A 75 17.07 -11.00 -1.56
CA LEU A 75 17.63 -9.68 -1.80
C LEU A 75 19.01 -9.79 -2.49
N ASP A 76 19.84 -10.76 -2.14
CA ASP A 76 21.14 -10.99 -2.78
C ASP A 76 20.99 -11.38 -4.26
N ALA A 77 19.96 -12.16 -4.62
CA ALA A 77 19.71 -12.44 -6.04
C ALA A 77 19.18 -11.24 -6.82
N MET A 78 18.33 -10.42 -6.19
CA MET A 78 17.88 -9.18 -6.82
C MET A 78 19.06 -8.22 -7.01
N GLU A 79 19.94 -8.09 -6.00
CA GLU A 79 21.17 -7.28 -6.06
C GLU A 79 22.06 -7.71 -7.22
N SER A 80 22.25 -9.02 -7.38
CA SER A 80 23.08 -9.56 -8.44
C SER A 80 22.58 -9.14 -9.82
N VAL A 81 21.26 -9.12 -10.04
CA VAL A 81 20.66 -8.64 -11.30
C VAL A 81 20.77 -7.12 -11.40
N TRP A 82 20.47 -6.39 -10.33
CA TRP A 82 20.59 -4.94 -10.26
C TRP A 82 22.01 -4.46 -10.61
N THR A 83 23.04 -5.02 -9.98
CA THR A 83 24.45 -4.67 -10.26
C THR A 83 24.81 -4.90 -11.72
N GLN A 84 24.29 -5.95 -12.36
CA GLN A 84 24.53 -6.20 -13.78
C GLN A 84 23.84 -5.15 -14.67
N LEU A 85 22.60 -4.79 -14.35
CA LEU A 85 21.83 -3.75 -15.04
C LEU A 85 22.52 -2.39 -15.04
N TYR A 86 23.18 -2.02 -13.95
CA TYR A 86 23.89 -0.75 -13.83
C TYR A 86 25.35 -0.81 -14.29
N ALA A 87 25.96 -1.99 -14.39
CA ALA A 87 27.33 -2.12 -14.91
C ALA A 87 27.43 -2.01 -16.44
N THR A 88 26.30 -2.11 -17.17
CA THR A 88 26.30 -2.20 -18.64
C THR A 88 25.07 -1.55 -19.27
N THR A 89 25.21 -1.05 -20.50
CA THR A 89 24.10 -0.68 -21.41
C THR A 89 24.02 -1.68 -22.56
N GLY A 90 22.82 -1.88 -23.14
CA GLY A 90 22.62 -2.77 -24.29
C GLY A 90 21.44 -3.72 -24.14
N THR A 91 21.45 -4.85 -24.85
CA THR A 91 20.33 -5.81 -24.79
C THR A 91 20.23 -6.46 -23.41
N LEU A 92 19.03 -6.58 -22.83
CA LEU A 92 18.80 -7.17 -21.51
C LEU A 92 19.39 -8.59 -21.39
N ARG A 93 19.36 -9.39 -22.46
CA ARG A 93 20.01 -10.72 -22.53
C ARG A 93 21.54 -10.71 -22.36
N VAL A 94 22.20 -9.60 -22.69
CA VAL A 94 23.67 -9.43 -22.50
C VAL A 94 23.94 -9.03 -21.06
N VAL A 95 23.06 -8.23 -20.49
CA VAL A 95 23.12 -7.76 -19.12
C VAL A 95 22.84 -8.88 -18.13
N VAL A 96 21.81 -9.69 -18.38
CA VAL A 96 21.48 -10.86 -17.57
C VAL A 96 21.92 -12.11 -18.34
N PRO A 97 23.00 -12.80 -17.92
CA PRO A 97 23.62 -13.84 -18.72
C PRO A 97 22.62 -14.93 -19.10
N PRO A 98 22.56 -15.32 -20.40
CA PRO A 98 21.62 -16.31 -20.89
C PRO A 98 21.98 -17.65 -20.28
N THR A 99 21.12 -18.14 -19.40
CA THR A 99 21.29 -19.45 -18.80
C THR A 99 20.53 -20.47 -19.63
N GLN A 100 21.27 -21.17 -20.48
CA GLN A 100 20.74 -22.12 -21.46
C GLN A 100 19.85 -23.19 -20.81
N GLY A 101 18.59 -23.27 -21.28
CA GLY A 101 17.63 -24.36 -21.01
C GLY A 101 17.08 -24.35 -19.59
N ALA A 102 15.78 -24.09 -19.41
CA ALA A 102 15.16 -23.99 -18.07
C ALA A 102 16.06 -23.24 -17.05
N HIS A 103 16.71 -22.18 -17.55
CA HIS A 103 17.12 -20.96 -16.89
C HIS A 103 17.79 -21.04 -15.51
N THR A 104 18.76 -21.91 -15.30
CA THR A 104 19.52 -21.94 -14.06
C THR A 104 20.50 -20.76 -13.97
N LEU A 105 20.24 -19.69 -13.18
CA LEU A 105 21.26 -18.66 -12.89
C LEU A 105 22.53 -19.33 -12.36
N MET A 106 23.66 -19.18 -13.07
CA MET A 106 24.91 -19.94 -12.85
C MET A 106 25.49 -19.83 -11.43
N TYR A 107 25.02 -18.87 -10.62
CA TYR A 107 25.46 -18.70 -9.24
C TYR A 107 24.48 -19.23 -8.17
N TYR A 108 23.25 -19.63 -8.53
CA TYR A 108 22.22 -20.00 -7.54
C TYR A 108 21.39 -21.27 -7.85
N ASN A 109 21.62 -21.98 -8.95
CA ASN A 109 20.95 -23.26 -9.21
C ASN A 109 19.39 -23.19 -9.28
N VAL A 110 18.80 -22.06 -9.73
CA VAL A 110 17.33 -21.87 -9.77
C VAL A 110 16.81 -21.39 -11.16
N PRO A 111 15.69 -21.93 -11.71
CA PRO A 111 15.14 -21.59 -13.04
C PRO A 111 14.48 -20.19 -13.17
N ALA A 112 14.92 -19.31 -14.09
CA ALA A 112 14.35 -18.00 -14.41
C ALA A 112 13.64 -17.86 -15.80
N TYR A 113 12.31 -17.82 -15.89
CA TYR A 113 11.60 -17.77 -17.19
C TYR A 113 11.36 -16.32 -17.72
N GLY A 114 11.68 -16.02 -18.98
CA GLY A 114 11.34 -14.74 -19.63
C GLY A 114 11.72 -14.71 -21.12
N ASP A 115 10.92 -14.01 -21.93
CA ASP A 115 11.19 -13.75 -23.35
C ASP A 115 12.00 -12.44 -23.41
N THR A 116 13.32 -12.53 -23.25
CA THR A 116 14.23 -11.36 -23.15
C THR A 116 15.02 -11.09 -24.42
N GLU A 117 14.72 -11.79 -25.52
CA GLU A 117 15.63 -11.85 -26.67
C GLU A 117 15.79 -10.50 -27.39
N ASP A 118 14.83 -9.57 -27.20
CA ASP A 118 14.70 -8.33 -27.96
C ASP A 118 14.49 -7.06 -27.09
N LEU A 119 14.90 -7.07 -25.81
CA LEU A 119 14.76 -5.89 -24.94
C LEU A 119 16.07 -5.11 -24.81
N LEU A 120 16.00 -3.78 -24.82
CA LEU A 120 17.14 -2.87 -24.65
C LEU A 120 17.07 -2.16 -23.30
N VAL A 121 18.20 -2.03 -22.61
CA VAL A 121 18.34 -1.24 -21.37
C VAL A 121 19.31 -0.08 -21.56
N ALA A 122 18.95 1.07 -20.99
CA ALA A 122 19.70 2.31 -21.08
C ALA A 122 19.67 3.09 -19.76
N GLU A 123 20.53 4.10 -19.66
CA GLU A 123 20.51 5.09 -18.58
C GLU A 123 19.16 5.83 -18.56
N CYS A 124 18.77 6.26 -17.37
CA CYS A 124 17.58 7.10 -17.19
C CYS A 124 17.90 8.50 -17.74
N PRO A 125 16.98 9.18 -18.44
CA PRO A 125 17.21 10.56 -18.91
C PRO A 125 17.33 11.58 -17.76
N ASP A 126 16.85 11.24 -16.57
CA ASP A 126 16.95 12.04 -15.35
C ASP A 126 18.14 11.54 -14.49
N ASP A 127 19.28 12.23 -14.57
CA ASP A 127 20.58 11.80 -13.98
C ASP A 127 20.66 11.88 -12.45
N ASP A 128 19.78 12.64 -11.79
CA ASP A 128 19.99 13.06 -10.39
C ASP A 128 19.80 11.92 -9.36
N ASP A 129 19.12 10.82 -9.72
CA ASP A 129 18.80 9.71 -8.80
C ASP A 129 19.16 8.32 -9.38
N GLU A 130 20.17 8.23 -10.27
CA GLU A 130 20.57 6.95 -10.85
C GLU A 130 21.12 5.99 -9.76
N GLY A 131 20.52 4.80 -9.68
CA GLY A 131 20.89 3.76 -8.70
C GLY A 131 20.10 3.82 -7.39
N GLU A 132 19.28 4.85 -7.20
CA GLU A 132 18.30 4.90 -6.13
C GLU A 132 17.06 4.07 -6.44
N MET A 133 16.37 3.63 -5.39
CA MET A 133 15.18 2.80 -5.49
C MET A 133 14.01 3.38 -4.70
N TYR A 134 12.82 3.26 -5.28
CA TYR A 134 11.56 3.47 -4.59
C TYR A 134 11.00 2.12 -4.18
N VAL A 135 10.82 1.91 -2.87
CA VAL A 135 10.49 0.59 -2.33
C VAL A 135 9.14 0.63 -1.61
N HIS A 136 8.26 -0.30 -1.98
CA HIS A 136 7.03 -0.59 -1.27
C HIS A 136 7.11 -1.99 -0.66
N TYR A 137 6.57 -2.15 0.56
CA TYR A 137 6.56 -3.43 1.24
C TYR A 137 5.13 -3.92 1.40
N THR A 138 4.87 -5.19 1.09
CA THR A 138 3.59 -5.84 1.41
C THR A 138 3.77 -6.85 2.52
N VAL A 139 3.05 -6.71 3.62
CA VAL A 139 3.22 -7.56 4.80
C VAL A 139 1.87 -8.02 5.35
N GLY A 140 1.78 -9.29 5.77
CA GLY A 140 0.56 -9.83 6.34
C GLY A 140 0.46 -9.68 7.85
N PHE A 141 -0.68 -9.18 8.32
CA PHE A 141 -1.01 -9.05 9.75
C PHE A 141 -2.33 -9.73 10.08
N THR A 142 -2.44 -10.31 11.27
CA THR A 142 -3.74 -10.69 11.83
C THR A 142 -4.56 -9.45 12.22
N PRO A 143 -5.88 -9.58 12.40
CA PRO A 143 -6.75 -8.50 12.90
C PRO A 143 -6.33 -7.90 14.25
N LEU A 144 -5.56 -8.62 15.07
CA LEU A 144 -5.01 -8.03 16.30
C LEU A 144 -3.69 -7.32 16.03
N GLU A 145 -2.83 -7.91 15.20
CA GLU A 145 -1.51 -7.36 14.88
C GLU A 145 -1.59 -6.04 14.11
N TRP A 146 -2.60 -5.82 13.25
CA TRP A 146 -2.66 -4.62 12.43
C TRP A 146 -2.96 -3.33 13.23
N HIS A 147 -3.65 -3.41 14.37
CA HIS A 147 -3.87 -2.24 15.23
C HIS A 147 -2.53 -1.81 15.84
N ARG A 148 -1.79 -2.79 16.37
CA ARG A 148 -0.46 -2.61 16.95
C ARG A 148 0.53 -2.08 15.91
N MET A 149 0.42 -2.60 14.69
CA MET A 149 1.13 -2.12 13.50
C MET A 149 0.86 -0.64 13.26
N LEU A 150 -0.41 -0.21 13.17
CA LEU A 150 -0.77 1.19 12.94
C LEU A 150 -0.23 2.12 14.03
N THR A 151 -0.29 1.69 15.29
CA THR A 151 0.33 2.45 16.39
C THR A 151 1.86 2.49 16.28
N GLY A 152 2.49 1.38 15.88
CA GLY A 152 3.94 1.26 15.76
C GLY A 152 4.50 2.13 14.64
N ILE A 153 3.87 2.15 13.45
CA ILE A 153 4.37 2.94 12.32
C ILE A 153 4.30 4.45 12.59
N SER A 154 3.36 4.93 13.40
CA SER A 154 3.28 6.37 13.72
C SER A 154 4.56 6.94 14.33
N GLY A 155 5.39 6.10 14.97
CA GLY A 155 6.70 6.46 15.51
C GLY A 155 7.86 6.36 14.51
N VAL A 156 7.67 5.72 13.35
CA VAL A 156 8.72 5.41 12.37
C VAL A 156 8.67 6.32 11.15
N VAL A 157 7.47 6.81 10.82
CA VAL A 157 7.20 7.62 9.63
C VAL A 157 8.02 8.94 9.70
N VAL A 158 9.03 9.01 8.83
CA VAL A 158 10.02 10.11 8.74
C VAL A 158 9.35 11.40 8.27
N ASP A 159 9.83 12.56 8.72
CA ASP A 159 9.29 13.85 8.29
C ASP A 159 9.81 14.22 6.89
N ASP A 160 9.23 13.61 5.85
CA ASP A 160 9.23 14.08 4.47
C ASP A 160 7.81 14.57 4.11
N ASP A 161 7.64 15.50 3.17
CA ASP A 161 6.35 16.19 2.97
C ASP A 161 5.20 15.23 2.61
N GLU A 162 5.44 14.20 1.78
CA GLU A 162 4.42 13.17 1.48
C GLU A 162 4.18 12.23 2.68
N VAL A 163 5.27 11.81 3.32
CA VAL A 163 5.26 10.88 4.45
C VAL A 163 4.59 11.52 5.67
N SER A 164 4.73 12.83 5.82
CA SER A 164 4.04 13.69 6.80
C SER A 164 2.52 13.68 6.61
N ARG A 165 2.02 13.62 5.37
CA ARG A 165 0.57 13.50 5.10
C ARG A 165 0.05 12.16 5.58
N ALA A 166 0.69 11.07 5.16
CA ALA A 166 0.35 9.71 5.59
C ALA A 166 0.40 9.57 7.12
N LYS A 167 1.41 10.16 7.78
CA LYS A 167 1.53 10.28 9.24
C LYS A 167 0.34 11.01 9.86
N THR A 168 -0.07 12.11 9.24
CA THR A 168 -1.17 12.95 9.71
C THR A 168 -2.49 12.19 9.64
N HIS A 169 -2.78 11.53 8.51
CA HIS A 169 -3.98 10.69 8.37
C HIS A 169 -4.02 9.58 9.41
N LEU A 170 -2.88 8.92 9.63
CA LEU A 170 -2.76 7.87 10.62
C LEU A 170 -3.00 8.38 12.04
N THR A 171 -2.33 9.47 12.42
CA THR A 171 -2.43 10.04 13.77
C THR A 171 -3.87 10.50 14.06
N ASN A 172 -4.48 11.20 13.11
CA ASN A 172 -5.87 11.63 13.22
C ASN A 172 -6.83 10.42 13.23
N GLY A 173 -6.60 9.42 12.38
CA GLY A 173 -7.38 8.20 12.33
C GLY A 173 -7.35 7.43 13.64
N LEU A 174 -6.17 7.27 14.26
CA LEU A 174 -6.03 6.64 15.56
C LEU A 174 -6.76 7.43 16.67
N ALA A 175 -6.64 8.75 16.68
CA ALA A 175 -7.31 9.60 17.67
C ALA A 175 -8.85 9.58 17.54
N VAL A 176 -9.36 9.63 16.31
CA VAL A 176 -10.80 9.54 16.01
C VAL A 176 -11.32 8.15 16.36
N ALA A 177 -10.62 7.09 15.96
CA ALA A 177 -11.00 5.72 16.27
C ALA A 177 -11.04 5.44 17.77
N ALA A 178 -10.05 5.94 18.52
CA ALA A 178 -10.05 5.82 19.98
C ALA A 178 -11.26 6.54 20.59
N THR A 179 -11.55 7.77 20.15
CA THR A 179 -12.71 8.53 20.62
C THR A 179 -14.03 7.81 20.35
N ILE A 180 -14.20 7.25 19.15
CA ILE A 180 -15.40 6.50 18.78
C ILE A 180 -15.51 5.24 19.60
N THR A 181 -14.42 4.47 19.73
CA THR A 181 -14.40 3.23 20.50
C THR A 181 -14.71 3.47 21.98
N ASP A 182 -14.27 4.60 22.56
CA ASP A 182 -14.66 5.03 23.90
C ASP A 182 -16.13 5.47 23.99
N GLY A 183 -16.76 5.84 22.87
CA GLY A 183 -18.20 6.09 22.77
C GLY A 183 -19.04 4.81 22.77
N LEU A 184 -18.54 3.71 22.17
CA LEU A 184 -19.22 2.40 22.06
C LEU A 184 -19.20 1.58 23.38
N THR A 185 -19.19 2.29 24.50
CA THR A 185 -18.84 1.73 25.80
C THR A 185 -19.88 0.73 26.30
N ASP A 186 -21.16 0.86 26.00
CA ASP A 186 -22.19 -0.01 26.58
C ASP A 186 -22.19 -1.42 25.95
N GLU A 187 -21.84 -1.53 24.67
CA GLU A 187 -21.69 -2.78 23.92
C GLU A 187 -20.39 -3.48 24.29
N ILE A 188 -19.31 -2.72 24.44
CA ILE A 188 -18.02 -3.24 24.94
C ILE A 188 -18.15 -3.65 26.42
N ARG A 189 -18.93 -2.91 27.23
CA ARG A 189 -19.24 -3.23 28.63
C ARG A 189 -19.92 -4.58 28.78
N ALA A 190 -20.76 -4.98 27.82
CA ALA A 190 -21.37 -6.30 27.84
C ALA A 190 -20.32 -7.45 27.80
N LEU A 191 -19.07 -7.15 27.44
CA LEU A 191 -17.93 -8.07 27.45
C LEU A 191 -17.06 -7.94 28.71
N GLU A 192 -17.34 -7.02 29.64
CA GLU A 192 -16.51 -6.74 30.83
C GLU A 192 -16.38 -7.92 31.79
N ASP A 193 -17.33 -8.86 31.78
CA ASP A 193 -17.21 -10.13 32.52
C ASP A 193 -16.04 -11.00 32.01
N GLN A 194 -15.46 -10.64 30.87
CA GLN A 194 -14.26 -11.24 30.28
C GLN A 194 -13.23 -10.14 29.92
N PRO A 195 -12.50 -9.58 30.90
CA PRO A 195 -11.66 -8.40 30.69
C PRO A 195 -10.62 -8.54 29.56
N HIS A 196 -10.10 -9.76 29.37
CA HIS A 196 -9.16 -10.03 28.28
C HIS A 196 -9.84 -9.97 26.90
N ALA A 197 -11.04 -10.55 26.77
CA ALA A 197 -11.80 -10.50 25.52
C ALA A 197 -12.22 -9.06 25.17
N ALA A 198 -12.68 -8.29 26.17
CA ALA A 198 -13.01 -6.88 26.00
C ALA A 198 -11.80 -6.06 25.50
N SER A 199 -10.61 -6.29 26.06
CA SER A 199 -9.38 -5.64 25.61
C SER A 199 -9.04 -5.96 24.15
N LEU A 200 -9.15 -7.23 23.76
CA LEU A 200 -8.85 -7.66 22.38
C LEU A 200 -9.84 -7.06 21.38
N VAL A 201 -11.14 -7.07 21.71
CA VAL A 201 -12.19 -6.45 20.89
C VAL A 201 -11.93 -4.96 20.74
N ARG A 202 -11.56 -4.26 21.82
CA ARG A 202 -11.21 -2.84 21.76
C ARG A 202 -10.02 -2.58 20.83
N GLU A 203 -8.95 -3.38 20.89
CA GLU A 203 -7.81 -3.26 19.97
C GLU A 203 -8.24 -3.46 18.50
N GLU A 204 -9.05 -4.48 18.21
CA GLU A 204 -9.57 -4.74 16.87
C GLU A 204 -10.43 -3.57 16.35
N LEU A 205 -11.34 -3.06 17.18
CA LEU A 205 -12.20 -1.92 16.84
C LEU A 205 -11.39 -0.66 16.54
N VAL A 206 -10.41 -0.32 17.37
CA VAL A 206 -9.57 0.88 17.14
C VAL A 206 -8.78 0.73 15.84
N GLY A 207 -8.15 -0.43 15.59
CA GLY A 207 -7.40 -0.65 14.36
C GLY A 207 -8.27 -0.54 13.11
N HIS A 208 -9.44 -1.18 13.14
CA HIS A 208 -10.38 -1.18 12.01
C HIS A 208 -10.97 0.21 11.74
N LEU A 209 -11.42 0.91 12.79
CA LEU A 209 -11.98 2.25 12.67
C LEU A 209 -10.93 3.28 12.24
N ALA A 210 -9.68 3.15 12.70
CA ALA A 210 -8.60 4.04 12.28
C ALA A 210 -8.34 3.89 10.77
N LEU A 211 -8.31 2.66 10.27
CA LEU A 211 -8.18 2.38 8.85
C LEU A 211 -9.34 2.94 8.03
N LEU A 212 -10.58 2.68 8.46
CA LEU A 212 -11.77 3.21 7.78
C LEU A 212 -11.76 4.74 7.75
N TYR A 213 -11.37 5.39 8.85
CA TYR A 213 -11.26 6.85 8.88
C TYR A 213 -10.20 7.37 7.91
N MET A 214 -9.00 6.76 7.88
CA MET A 214 -7.97 7.13 6.90
C MET A 214 -8.49 7.03 5.47
N HIS A 215 -9.17 5.92 5.13
CA HIS A 215 -9.75 5.76 3.80
C HIS A 215 -10.84 6.79 3.51
N THR A 216 -11.63 7.17 4.51
CA THR A 216 -12.69 8.18 4.39
C THR A 216 -12.09 9.54 4.03
N VAL A 217 -11.01 9.95 4.71
CA VAL A 217 -10.33 11.22 4.41
C VAL A 217 -9.78 11.21 2.98
N VAL A 218 -9.11 10.11 2.60
CA VAL A 218 -8.54 9.95 1.26
C VAL A 218 -9.62 9.93 0.16
N TRP A 219 -10.81 9.38 0.46
CA TRP A 219 -11.95 9.39 -0.45
C TRP A 219 -12.49 10.79 -0.71
N VAL A 220 -12.68 11.53 0.37
CA VAL A 220 -13.10 12.93 0.32
C VAL A 220 -12.13 13.74 -0.52
N GLU A 221 -10.83 13.59 -0.28
CA GLU A 221 -9.79 14.25 -1.07
C GLU A 221 -9.87 13.91 -2.55
N ARG A 222 -9.98 12.62 -2.88
CA ARG A 222 -10.05 12.19 -4.28
C ARG A 222 -11.29 12.76 -4.98
N THR A 223 -12.40 12.92 -4.26
CA THR A 223 -13.60 13.55 -4.80
C THR A 223 -13.35 15.04 -5.06
N LEU A 224 -12.75 15.75 -4.11
CA LEU A 224 -12.43 17.17 -4.26
C LEU A 224 -11.41 17.41 -5.39
N GLU A 225 -10.41 16.54 -5.54
CA GLU A 225 -9.47 16.58 -6.67
C GLU A 225 -10.19 16.43 -8.01
N LYS A 226 -11.12 15.48 -8.14
CA LYS A 226 -11.92 15.33 -9.37
C LYS A 226 -12.78 16.56 -9.66
N GLN A 227 -13.41 17.14 -8.64
CA GLN A 227 -14.18 18.39 -8.80
C GLN A 227 -13.27 19.53 -9.25
N LEU A 228 -12.04 19.59 -8.74
CA LEU A 228 -11.05 20.56 -9.16
C LEU A 228 -10.62 20.36 -10.61
N GLU A 229 -10.31 19.11 -11.01
CA GLU A 229 -10.01 18.73 -12.40
C GLU A 229 -11.15 19.17 -13.36
N GLU A 230 -12.41 18.87 -13.00
CA GLU A 230 -13.59 19.27 -13.78
C GLU A 230 -13.77 20.79 -13.88
N LEU A 231 -13.48 21.55 -12.81
CA LEU A 231 -13.52 23.01 -12.82
C LEU A 231 -12.39 23.63 -13.65
N GLU A 232 -11.20 23.01 -13.64
CA GLU A 232 -10.04 23.44 -14.43
C GLU A 232 -10.23 23.20 -15.92
N ASP A 233 -10.91 22.11 -16.29
CA ASP A 233 -11.19 21.70 -17.68
C ASP A 233 -12.45 22.37 -18.27
N ALA A 234 -13.24 23.10 -17.48
CA ALA A 234 -14.45 23.77 -17.95
C ALA A 234 -14.14 24.94 -18.89
N ASP A 235 -14.91 25.07 -19.99
CA ASP A 235 -14.80 26.17 -20.96
C ASP A 235 -14.93 27.56 -20.29
N ASP A 236 -15.73 27.64 -19.24
CA ASP A 236 -15.97 28.84 -18.42
C ASP A 236 -15.36 28.68 -17.02
N ARG A 237 -14.05 28.42 -17.01
CA ARG A 237 -13.20 28.31 -15.82
C ARG A 237 -13.46 29.43 -14.81
N ASP A 238 -13.83 29.05 -13.59
CA ASP A 238 -14.15 29.95 -12.47
C ASP A 238 -13.04 29.88 -11.41
N GLU A 239 -12.11 30.84 -11.46
CA GLU A 239 -10.93 30.86 -10.58
C GLU A 239 -11.29 30.95 -9.09
N ASP A 240 -12.40 31.61 -8.75
CA ASP A 240 -12.86 31.71 -7.36
C ASP A 240 -13.33 30.35 -6.83
N LYS A 241 -13.98 29.54 -7.68
CA LYS A 241 -14.36 28.16 -7.32
C LYS A 241 -13.15 27.24 -7.23
N ILE A 242 -12.22 27.35 -8.17
CA ILE A 242 -10.96 26.58 -8.16
C ILE A 242 -10.21 26.85 -6.86
N GLU A 243 -10.02 28.11 -6.50
CA GLU A 243 -9.35 28.49 -5.26
C GLU A 243 -10.12 28.01 -4.02
N ALA A 244 -11.46 28.12 -4.01
CA ALA A 244 -12.29 27.63 -2.91
C ALA A 244 -12.18 26.10 -2.71
N VAL A 245 -12.13 25.31 -3.78
CA VAL A 245 -11.94 23.85 -3.71
C VAL A 245 -10.51 23.52 -3.31
N ASN A 246 -9.52 24.25 -3.84
CA ASN A 246 -8.11 24.05 -3.51
C ASN A 246 -7.83 24.34 -2.02
N GLN A 247 -8.49 25.34 -1.43
CA GLN A 247 -8.44 25.61 0.02
C GLN A 247 -9.11 24.53 0.87
N GLN A 248 -9.99 23.71 0.28
CA GLN A 248 -10.61 22.56 0.95
C GLN A 248 -9.77 21.28 0.82
N LEU A 249 -8.77 21.23 -0.07
CA LEU A 249 -7.85 20.09 -0.14
C LEU A 249 -6.95 20.09 1.09
N PRO A 250 -7.19 19.21 2.08
CA PRO A 250 -6.53 19.29 3.37
C PRO A 250 -5.02 19.09 3.28
N PHE A 251 -4.54 18.41 2.23
CA PHE A 251 -3.12 18.10 2.08
C PHE A 251 -2.61 18.24 0.62
N GLY A 252 -3.29 18.99 -0.25
CA GLY A 252 -2.85 19.26 -1.62
C GLY A 252 -2.89 18.06 -2.59
N ARG A 253 -2.36 18.26 -3.81
CA ARG A 253 -2.38 17.27 -4.91
C ARG A 253 -1.32 16.18 -4.72
N GLY A 254 -1.56 15.01 -5.31
CA GLY A 254 -0.61 13.88 -5.35
C GLY A 254 -1.30 12.55 -5.64
N GLN A 255 -0.53 11.47 -5.79
CA GLN A 255 -1.12 10.14 -5.96
C GLN A 255 -1.84 9.71 -4.67
N VAL A 256 -3.14 9.42 -4.76
CA VAL A 256 -4.02 9.01 -3.65
C VAL A 256 -3.44 7.89 -2.79
N LYS A 257 -2.80 6.89 -3.41
CA LYS A 257 -2.16 5.77 -2.73
C LYS A 257 -0.98 6.19 -1.85
N ASN A 258 -0.28 7.28 -2.16
CA ASN A 258 0.84 7.79 -1.35
C ASN A 258 0.34 8.58 -0.13
N LYS A 259 -0.95 8.90 -0.06
CA LYS A 259 -1.55 9.65 1.06
C LYS A 259 -1.91 8.79 2.26
N ILE A 260 -1.72 7.47 2.21
CA ILE A 260 -2.06 6.57 3.31
C ILE A 260 -0.86 5.70 3.67
N ALA A 261 -0.55 5.63 4.97
CA ALA A 261 0.63 4.93 5.47
C ALA A 261 0.55 3.42 5.30
N ALA A 262 -0.68 2.86 5.33
CA ALA A 262 -0.92 1.42 5.26
C ALA A 262 -2.16 1.13 4.40
N LEU A 263 -1.95 0.48 3.26
CA LEU A 263 -2.98 0.15 2.28
C LEU A 263 -3.37 -1.33 2.39
N PRO A 264 -4.60 -1.68 2.78
CA PRO A 264 -5.05 -3.06 2.75
C PRO A 264 -5.19 -3.52 1.30
N ARG A 265 -4.56 -4.65 0.96
CA ARG A 265 -4.76 -5.32 -0.33
C ARG A 265 -5.97 -6.28 -0.30
N ALA A 266 -6.82 -6.18 0.72
CA ALA A 266 -8.11 -6.85 0.85
C ALA A 266 -9.25 -5.82 0.81
N THR A 267 -10.45 -6.23 0.38
CA THR A 267 -11.63 -5.35 0.41
C THR A 267 -12.05 -5.02 1.84
N LEU A 268 -12.69 -3.88 2.08
CA LEU A 268 -13.22 -3.55 3.41
C LEU A 268 -14.17 -4.62 3.98
N SER A 269 -14.99 -5.24 3.11
CA SER A 269 -15.86 -6.36 3.51
C SER A 269 -15.09 -7.59 4.00
N GLN A 270 -13.92 -7.86 3.41
CA GLN A 270 -13.04 -8.94 3.87
C GLN A 270 -12.33 -8.59 5.16
N LEU A 271 -11.95 -7.32 5.35
CA LEU A 271 -11.36 -6.83 6.60
C LEU A 271 -12.35 -6.97 7.76
N TYR A 272 -13.60 -6.56 7.56
CA TYR A 272 -14.68 -6.78 8.52
C TYR A 272 -14.85 -8.27 8.85
N GLY A 273 -14.90 -9.12 7.82
CA GLY A 273 -15.14 -10.56 7.98
C GLY A 273 -14.03 -11.34 8.70
N VAL A 274 -12.84 -10.76 8.88
CA VAL A 274 -11.77 -11.39 9.67
C VAL A 274 -11.70 -10.92 11.12
N LEU A 275 -12.43 -9.87 11.51
CA LEU A 275 -12.54 -9.45 12.91
C LEU A 275 -13.17 -10.55 13.78
N SER A 276 -12.98 -10.49 15.09
CA SER A 276 -13.72 -11.37 16.02
C SER A 276 -15.23 -11.17 15.91
N GLU A 277 -16.02 -12.23 16.17
CA GLU A 277 -17.49 -12.15 16.13
C GLU A 277 -18.04 -11.04 17.03
N SER A 278 -17.41 -10.82 18.19
CA SER A 278 -17.77 -9.74 19.11
C SER A 278 -17.50 -8.36 18.51
N ALA A 279 -16.34 -8.14 17.87
CA ALA A 279 -16.06 -6.87 17.20
C ALA A 279 -17.00 -6.64 16.00
N GLN A 280 -17.29 -7.68 15.22
CA GLN A 280 -18.26 -7.63 14.13
C GLN A 280 -19.66 -7.23 14.63
N ALA A 281 -20.11 -7.81 15.74
CA ALA A 281 -21.40 -7.51 16.34
C ALA A 281 -21.50 -6.06 16.83
N VAL A 282 -20.45 -5.53 17.47
CA VAL A 282 -20.39 -4.13 17.89
C VAL A 282 -20.48 -3.19 16.69
N LEU A 283 -19.64 -3.40 15.66
CA LEU A 283 -19.65 -2.53 14.47
C LEU A 283 -20.96 -2.57 13.70
N ALA A 284 -21.60 -3.74 13.62
CA ALA A 284 -22.89 -3.89 12.94
C ALA A 284 -24.03 -3.21 13.71
N ALA A 285 -24.00 -3.22 15.04
CA ALA A 285 -24.98 -2.54 15.88
C ALA A 285 -24.82 -1.01 15.83
N GLU A 286 -23.57 -0.55 15.74
CA GLU A 286 -23.19 0.86 15.90
C GLU A 286 -22.81 1.55 14.58
N SER A 287 -23.20 0.98 13.44
CA SER A 287 -22.75 1.49 12.13
C SER A 287 -23.18 2.93 11.87
N GLU A 288 -24.40 3.32 12.27
CA GLU A 288 -24.89 4.70 12.14
C GLU A 288 -24.11 5.65 13.06
N THR A 289 -23.90 5.27 14.33
CA THR A 289 -23.10 6.02 15.30
C THR A 289 -21.68 6.30 14.78
N VAL A 290 -21.04 5.29 14.17
CA VAL A 290 -19.70 5.43 13.58
C VAL A 290 -19.71 6.40 12.39
N LEU A 291 -20.69 6.28 11.49
CA LEU A 291 -20.83 7.16 10.32
C LEU A 291 -21.05 8.61 10.73
N ASP A 292 -21.93 8.86 11.70
CA ASP A 292 -22.21 10.19 12.25
C ASP A 292 -20.95 10.80 12.89
N ALA A 293 -20.18 9.98 13.61
CA ALA A 293 -18.93 10.43 14.22
C ALA A 293 -17.87 10.78 13.17
N PHE A 294 -17.77 10.01 12.09
CA PHE A 294 -16.88 10.33 10.96
C PHE A 294 -17.31 11.64 10.28
N ALA A 295 -18.61 11.80 10.01
CA ALA A 295 -19.18 13.01 9.43
C ALA A 295 -18.87 14.25 10.29
N ALA A 296 -19.21 14.21 11.58
CA ALA A 296 -18.96 15.32 12.48
C ALA A 296 -17.48 15.73 12.56
N LYS A 297 -16.56 14.76 12.48
CA LYS A 297 -15.11 15.05 12.48
C LYS A 297 -14.65 15.71 11.19
N LEU A 298 -15.12 15.24 10.05
CA LEU A 298 -14.76 15.80 8.74
C LEU A 298 -15.40 17.16 8.51
N GLU A 299 -16.64 17.36 8.95
CA GLU A 299 -17.31 18.67 8.99
C GLU A 299 -16.52 19.67 9.83
N ALA A 300 -16.12 19.29 11.05
CA ALA A 300 -15.38 20.17 11.95
C ALA A 300 -13.98 20.50 11.43
N ALA A 301 -13.31 19.56 10.76
CA ALA A 301 -11.94 19.75 10.26
C ALA A 301 -11.88 20.48 8.92
N HIS A 302 -12.86 20.28 8.04
CA HIS A 302 -12.77 20.69 6.63
C HIS A 302 -14.03 21.41 6.11
N GLY A 303 -15.09 21.55 6.91
CA GLY A 303 -16.34 22.18 6.49
C GLY A 303 -17.14 21.37 5.47
N LEU A 304 -16.97 20.04 5.46
CA LEU A 304 -17.50 19.13 4.44
C LEU A 304 -18.76 18.40 4.88
N ASP A 305 -19.82 18.47 4.08
CA ASP A 305 -21.14 17.84 4.33
C ASP A 305 -21.25 16.49 3.59
N LEU A 306 -21.02 15.38 4.31
CA LEU A 306 -20.83 14.02 3.77
C LEU A 306 -22.02 13.32 3.06
N PRO A 307 -23.31 13.51 3.39
CA PRO A 307 -24.33 12.49 3.08
C PRO A 307 -24.61 12.23 1.59
N GLU A 308 -24.34 13.16 0.66
CA GLU A 308 -24.79 12.99 -0.74
C GLU A 308 -23.77 13.42 -1.82
N LYS A 309 -22.61 13.99 -1.48
CA LYS A 309 -21.73 14.67 -2.45
C LYS A 309 -20.46 13.91 -2.85
N TYR A 310 -20.17 12.77 -2.23
CA TYR A 310 -18.88 12.09 -2.36
C TYR A 310 -19.00 10.75 -3.09
N ILE A 311 -19.30 10.82 -4.38
CA ILE A 311 -19.36 9.66 -5.27
C ILE A 311 -18.05 9.57 -6.06
N LEU A 312 -17.45 8.38 -6.08
CA LEU A 312 -16.33 8.08 -6.96
C LEU A 312 -16.76 7.09 -8.03
N ASP A 313 -16.64 7.53 -9.28
CA ASP A 313 -16.82 6.68 -10.46
C ASP A 313 -15.46 6.21 -11.00
N SER A 314 -15.33 4.89 -11.23
CA SER A 314 -14.27 4.27 -12.02
C SER A 314 -14.88 3.49 -13.18
N PRO A 315 -14.58 3.84 -14.45
CA PRO A 315 -15.12 3.12 -15.61
C PRO A 315 -14.82 1.62 -15.60
N ALA A 316 -13.68 1.22 -15.03
CA ALA A 316 -13.25 -0.18 -14.99
C ALA A 316 -13.69 -0.92 -13.71
N ASP A 317 -13.88 -0.20 -12.60
CA ASP A 317 -14.03 -0.80 -11.27
C ASP A 317 -15.38 -0.51 -10.59
N GLY A 318 -16.25 0.24 -11.27
CA GLY A 318 -17.59 0.61 -10.81
C GLY A 318 -17.64 1.95 -10.10
N SER A 319 -18.82 2.27 -9.57
CA SER A 319 -19.06 3.45 -8.76
C SER A 319 -19.48 3.07 -7.35
N ALA A 320 -19.18 3.94 -6.39
CA ALA A 320 -19.74 3.86 -5.06
C ALA A 320 -19.86 5.26 -4.45
N ALA A 321 -20.83 5.43 -3.55
CA ALA A 321 -20.86 6.57 -2.65
C ALA A 321 -20.01 6.28 -1.40
N LEU A 322 -19.59 7.35 -0.72
CA LEU A 322 -18.74 7.25 0.48
C LEU A 322 -19.37 6.44 1.61
N ASP A 323 -20.66 6.64 1.87
CA ASP A 323 -21.44 5.90 2.87
C ASP A 323 -21.52 4.41 2.54
N GLU A 324 -21.71 4.05 1.26
CA GLU A 324 -21.68 2.68 0.79
C GLU A 324 -20.31 2.04 1.03
N TYR A 325 -19.24 2.80 0.73
CA TYR A 325 -17.85 2.37 0.89
C TYR A 325 -17.50 2.14 2.36
N ILE A 326 -17.81 3.09 3.26
CA ILE A 326 -17.60 2.91 4.70
C ILE A 326 -18.47 1.76 5.22
N GLY A 327 -19.73 1.71 4.80
CA GLY A 327 -20.67 0.66 5.20
C GLY A 327 -20.18 -0.75 4.83
N ALA A 328 -19.48 -0.91 3.71
CA ALA A 328 -18.84 -2.17 3.34
C ALA A 328 -17.79 -2.62 4.39
N GLY A 329 -17.13 -1.67 5.04
CA GLY A 329 -16.25 -1.90 6.19
C GLY A 329 -16.96 -2.11 7.52
N LEU A 330 -18.21 -1.65 7.66
CA LEU A 330 -19.00 -1.80 8.89
C LEU A 330 -19.92 -3.03 8.88
N GLY A 331 -19.85 -3.86 7.83
CA GLY A 331 -20.58 -5.12 7.78
C GLY A 331 -21.94 -5.06 7.08
N ASN A 332 -22.23 -4.02 6.27
CA ASN A 332 -23.49 -3.93 5.52
C ASN A 332 -23.67 -4.98 4.40
N GLY A 333 -22.70 -5.89 4.24
CA GLY A 333 -22.72 -6.99 3.27
C GLY A 333 -22.38 -6.59 1.83
N ARG A 334 -22.17 -5.30 1.53
CA ARG A 334 -21.74 -4.86 0.20
C ARG A 334 -20.25 -5.09 0.04
N ARG A 335 -19.86 -5.55 -1.16
CA ARG A 335 -18.46 -5.65 -1.55
C ARG A 335 -18.15 -4.53 -2.53
N ILE A 336 -17.30 -3.60 -2.12
CA ILE A 336 -16.81 -2.52 -2.97
C ILE A 336 -15.32 -2.71 -3.19
N SER A 337 -14.91 -2.63 -4.46
CA SER A 337 -13.52 -2.72 -4.86
C SER A 337 -12.75 -1.52 -4.32
N GLN A 338 -11.61 -1.78 -3.68
CA GLN A 338 -10.67 -0.74 -3.26
C GLN A 338 -10.12 0.07 -4.45
N LYS A 339 -10.19 -0.48 -5.68
CA LYS A 339 -9.78 0.24 -6.88
C LYS A 339 -10.65 1.45 -7.19
N VAL A 340 -11.90 1.49 -6.69
CA VAL A 340 -12.75 2.68 -6.80
C VAL A 340 -12.08 3.88 -6.15
N LEU A 341 -11.44 3.68 -4.99
CA LEU A 341 -10.69 4.72 -4.29
C LEU A 341 -9.27 4.89 -4.84
N PHE A 342 -8.50 3.80 -4.87
CA PHE A 342 -7.05 3.90 -5.04
C PHE A 342 -6.57 3.82 -6.50
N GLY A 343 -7.38 3.30 -7.43
CA GLY A 343 -7.02 3.09 -8.83
C GLY A 343 -5.82 2.14 -9.02
N GLY A 344 -5.86 1.25 -10.01
CA GLY A 344 -4.73 0.37 -10.35
C GLY A 344 -4.31 -0.65 -9.26
N MET A 345 -4.81 -0.55 -8.03
CA MET A 345 -4.45 -1.41 -6.92
C MET A 345 -5.03 -2.82 -7.08
N LYS A 346 -4.18 -3.83 -7.24
CA LYS A 346 -4.65 -5.22 -7.35
C LYS A 346 -4.97 -5.81 -5.98
N GLU A 347 -6.26 -5.97 -5.69
CA GLU A 347 -6.70 -6.75 -4.53
C GLU A 347 -6.19 -8.19 -4.59
N VAL A 348 -5.73 -8.68 -3.46
CA VAL A 348 -5.18 -10.05 -3.31
C VAL A 348 -5.94 -10.85 -2.25
N GLY A 349 -6.83 -10.20 -1.49
CA GLY A 349 -7.66 -10.81 -0.46
C GLY A 349 -6.92 -11.16 0.83
N VAL A 350 -7.64 -11.81 1.74
CA VAL A 350 -7.07 -12.37 2.98
C VAL A 350 -6.30 -13.62 2.61
N ASP A 351 -5.08 -13.73 3.13
CA ASP A 351 -4.25 -14.89 2.88
C ASP A 351 -4.36 -15.90 4.03
N THR A 352 -4.89 -17.06 3.65
CA THR A 352 -5.15 -18.23 4.51
C THR A 352 -4.16 -19.37 4.26
N SER A 353 -2.99 -19.08 3.67
CA SER A 353 -1.98 -20.10 3.34
C SER A 353 -1.24 -20.65 4.56
N ILE A 354 -1.33 -19.98 5.70
CA ILE A 354 -0.78 -20.43 6.98
C ILE A 354 -1.93 -20.94 7.84
N ASP A 355 -1.87 -22.20 8.24
CA ASP A 355 -2.92 -22.84 9.01
C ASP A 355 -3.20 -22.09 10.32
N GLY A 356 -4.49 -21.87 10.60
CA GLY A 356 -4.95 -21.12 11.76
C GLY A 356 -4.72 -19.61 11.72
N LEU A 357 -4.19 -19.03 10.63
CA LEU A 357 -3.96 -17.58 10.52
C LEU A 357 -4.66 -16.97 9.30
N ASN A 358 -5.48 -15.95 9.57
CA ASN A 358 -6.00 -15.04 8.56
C ASN A 358 -5.10 -13.80 8.50
N LEU A 359 -4.27 -13.72 7.46
CA LEU A 359 -3.30 -12.64 7.33
C LEU A 359 -3.77 -11.65 6.27
N ILE A 360 -4.05 -10.44 6.73
CA ILE A 360 -4.45 -9.31 5.91
C ILE A 360 -3.17 -8.67 5.35
N PRO A 361 -3.00 -8.62 4.03
CA PRO A 361 -1.86 -7.97 3.41
C PRO A 361 -2.00 -6.45 3.42
N PHE A 362 -1.02 -5.78 4.00
CA PHE A 362 -0.84 -4.33 3.98
C PHE A 362 0.33 -3.95 3.11
N GLU A 363 0.08 -3.08 2.14
CA GLU A 363 1.11 -2.39 1.39
C GLU A 363 1.48 -1.09 2.09
N PHE A 364 2.76 -0.90 2.31
CA PHE A 364 3.33 0.29 2.90
C PHE A 364 4.09 1.05 1.84
N ARG A 365 3.68 2.31 1.65
CA ARG A 365 4.33 3.26 0.75
C ARG A 365 4.99 4.34 1.59
N GLY A 366 6.25 4.64 1.35
CA GLY A 366 6.95 5.72 2.04
C GLY A 366 7.11 5.53 3.55
N LEU A 367 7.19 4.28 4.05
CA LEU A 367 7.56 4.05 5.47
C LEU A 367 8.96 4.56 5.80
N PHE A 368 9.85 4.56 4.81
CA PHE A 368 11.24 5.00 4.91
C PHE A 368 11.50 6.08 3.86
N THR A 369 12.70 6.66 3.95
CA THR A 369 13.18 7.69 3.03
C THR A 369 13.01 7.24 1.57
N PRO A 370 12.43 8.05 0.68
CA PRO A 370 12.44 7.78 -0.75
C PRO A 370 13.88 7.78 -1.28
N GLY A 371 14.13 7.03 -2.35
CA GLY A 371 15.45 7.01 -2.99
C GLY A 371 16.52 6.29 -2.16
N VAL A 372 16.36 4.98 -1.94
CA VAL A 372 17.34 4.19 -1.18
C VAL A 372 18.33 3.48 -2.09
N ASP A 373 19.60 3.41 -1.67
CA ASP A 373 20.56 2.48 -2.26
C ASP A 373 20.27 1.03 -1.83
N TRP A 374 21.03 0.07 -2.37
CA TRP A 374 20.81 -1.34 -2.08
C TRP A 374 21.05 -1.71 -0.61
N ALA A 375 22.01 -1.04 0.04
CA ALA A 375 22.27 -1.25 1.46
C ALA A 375 21.10 -0.75 2.31
N GLY A 376 20.53 0.40 1.96
CA GLY A 376 19.32 0.97 2.54
C GLY A 376 18.12 0.05 2.38
N LEU A 377 17.87 -0.43 1.16
CA LEU A 377 16.81 -1.42 0.88
C LEU A 377 16.96 -2.65 1.78
N LYS A 378 18.15 -3.26 1.89
CA LYS A 378 18.37 -4.43 2.75
C LYS A 378 18.09 -4.14 4.22
N ARG A 379 18.53 -2.98 4.71
CA ARG A 379 18.30 -2.53 6.09
C ARG A 379 16.80 -2.38 6.34
N ASP A 380 16.10 -1.69 5.46
CA ASP A 380 14.70 -1.34 5.61
C ASP A 380 13.81 -2.59 5.48
N ALA A 381 14.11 -3.49 4.53
CA ALA A 381 13.44 -4.78 4.40
C ALA A 381 13.58 -5.64 5.68
N ARG A 382 14.76 -5.68 6.30
CA ARG A 382 14.96 -6.39 7.57
C ARG A 382 14.15 -5.74 8.69
N LYS A 383 14.19 -4.41 8.80
CA LYS A 383 13.39 -3.65 9.77
C LYS A 383 11.90 -4.00 9.64
N VAL A 384 11.35 -3.95 8.42
CA VAL A 384 9.95 -4.31 8.15
C VAL A 384 9.64 -5.76 8.54
N MET A 385 10.54 -6.69 8.20
CA MET A 385 10.36 -8.11 8.50
C MET A 385 10.35 -8.38 10.01
N GLU A 386 11.27 -7.76 10.76
CA GLU A 386 11.35 -7.91 12.21
C GLU A 386 10.15 -7.28 12.91
N TRP A 387 9.80 -6.06 12.52
CA TRP A 387 8.65 -5.35 13.06
C TRP A 387 7.34 -6.07 12.78
N SER A 388 7.11 -6.55 11.56
CA SER A 388 5.88 -7.26 11.25
C SER A 388 5.72 -8.63 11.91
N ARG A 389 6.82 -9.24 12.35
CA ARG A 389 6.79 -10.44 13.19
C ARG A 389 6.50 -10.12 14.65
N ASN A 390 6.84 -8.93 15.11
CA ASN A 390 6.58 -8.48 16.47
C ASN A 390 6.25 -6.97 16.50
N PRO A 391 5.00 -6.60 16.17
CA PRO A 391 4.61 -5.19 16.06
C PRO A 391 4.58 -4.45 17.41
N MET A 392 4.94 -5.13 18.52
CA MET A 392 5.02 -4.58 19.86
C MET A 392 6.46 -4.24 20.31
N LEU A 393 7.49 -4.63 19.55
CA LEU A 393 8.84 -4.15 19.84
C LEU A 393 8.86 -2.64 19.61
N GLU A 394 9.29 -1.88 20.64
CA GLU A 394 9.45 -0.43 20.58
C GLU A 394 10.15 -0.02 19.28
N ALA A 395 9.68 1.10 18.72
CA ALA A 395 9.84 1.52 17.34
C ALA A 395 11.24 1.27 16.74
N LEU A 396 11.24 1.03 15.42
CA LEU A 396 12.38 0.78 14.54
C LEU A 396 13.51 1.85 14.65
N GLU A 397 14.27 1.88 15.74
CA GLU A 397 15.47 2.74 15.89
C GLU A 397 16.48 2.45 14.76
#